data_AF-A0A6A6SS64-F1
#
_entry.id   AF-A0A6A6SS64-F1
#
_cell.length_a   1.000
_cell.length_b   1.000
_cell.length_c   1.000
_cell.angle_alpha   90.00
_cell.angle_beta   90.00
_cell.angle_gamma   90.00
#
_symmetry.space_group_name_H-M   'P 1'
#
loop_
_entity.id
_entity.type
_entity.pdbx_description
1 polymer ?
#
loop_
_entity_poly.entity_id
_entity_poly.type
_entity_poly.pdbx_seq_one_letter_code
_entity_poly.pdbx_strand_id
1 'polypeptide(L)'
;MKLATLSSIFLALATASFAAINMAPEASFEEIMDSLDTVDEGFLHLADDGVLRSYDGDQTTVLGYMALTAAQIQSFVGGAQGAEGAHYAEVYNGVDPTVGELANEEEMWNPSPQNRPPKEGEEWNAGVPMSANKRTEDDIFARPLMWCGTQRCQNQRSCLWVGCHYCIGADMAIKQCYRRN
;
A
#
# COMPACT_ATOMS: atom_id res chain seq x y z
N MET A 1 -0.35 4.33 -77.50
CA MET A 1 0.82 4.02 -76.65
C MET A 1 1.02 5.22 -75.73
N LYS A 2 1.01 5.17 -74.39
CA LYS A 2 0.99 4.11 -73.37
C LYS A 2 0.23 4.66 -72.13
N LEU A 3 -0.30 3.72 -71.35
CA LEU A 3 -1.05 3.84 -70.10
C LEU A 3 -0.25 4.41 -68.91
N ALA A 4 -1.01 4.72 -67.84
CA ALA A 4 -0.74 4.48 -66.40
C ALA A 4 -0.12 5.67 -65.61
N THR A 5 -0.51 5.99 -64.38
CA THR A 5 -1.54 5.51 -63.43
C THR A 5 -1.60 6.52 -62.28
N LEU A 6 -2.78 6.74 -61.70
CA LEU A 6 -3.00 7.45 -60.43
C LEU A 6 -2.28 6.74 -59.27
N SER A 7 -1.59 7.47 -58.40
CA SER A 7 -1.07 6.94 -57.14
C SER A 7 -1.74 7.65 -55.97
N SER A 8 -2.70 6.95 -55.37
CA SER A 8 -3.44 7.33 -54.18
C SER A 8 -2.51 7.30 -52.96
N ILE A 9 -2.40 8.43 -52.25
CA ILE A 9 -1.73 8.50 -50.95
C ILE A 9 -2.71 7.92 -49.92
N PHE A 10 -2.40 6.74 -49.39
CA PHE A 10 -3.13 6.12 -48.30
C PHE A 10 -2.92 6.92 -47.01
N LEU A 11 -3.99 7.48 -46.47
CA LEU A 11 -4.03 8.04 -45.12
C LEU A 11 -4.02 6.86 -44.14
N ALA A 12 -2.88 6.62 -43.50
CA ALA A 12 -2.78 5.63 -42.43
C ALA A 12 -3.55 6.14 -41.21
N LEU A 13 -4.76 5.64 -41.00
CA LEU A 13 -5.43 5.72 -39.70
C LEU A 13 -4.62 4.87 -38.73
N ALA A 14 -3.83 5.52 -37.87
CA ALA A 14 -3.33 4.88 -36.66
C ALA A 14 -4.52 4.61 -35.75
N THR A 15 -5.10 3.41 -35.86
CA THR A 15 -6.02 2.93 -34.83
C THR A 15 -5.18 2.74 -33.57
N ALA A 16 -5.32 3.66 -32.61
CA ALA A 16 -4.91 3.41 -31.24
C ALA A 16 -5.75 2.23 -30.76
N SER A 17 -5.20 1.02 -30.86
CA SER A 17 -5.69 -0.11 -30.09
C SER A 17 -5.46 0.23 -28.64
N PHE A 18 -6.49 0.75 -27.97
CA PHE A 18 -6.62 0.56 -26.53
C PHE A 18 -6.71 -0.94 -26.35
N ALA A 19 -5.57 -1.58 -26.07
CA ALA A 19 -5.60 -2.90 -25.49
C ALA A 19 -6.48 -2.76 -24.25
N ALA A 20 -7.66 -3.39 -24.29
CA ALA A 20 -8.42 -3.65 -23.08
C ALA A 20 -7.41 -4.26 -22.11
N ILE A 21 -7.15 -3.56 -21.01
CA ILE A 21 -6.39 -4.13 -19.90
C ILE A 21 -7.25 -5.32 -19.49
N ASN A 22 -6.82 -6.52 -19.91
CA ASN A 22 -7.28 -7.74 -19.26
C ASN A 22 -7.09 -7.49 -17.78
N MET A 23 -8.18 -7.49 -17.02
CA MET A 23 -8.16 -7.41 -15.56
C MET A 23 -7.14 -8.46 -15.11
N ALA A 24 -5.92 -8.00 -14.83
CA ALA A 24 -4.92 -8.85 -14.23
C ALA A 24 -5.53 -9.32 -12.90
N PRO A 25 -5.22 -10.54 -12.44
CA PRO A 25 -5.55 -10.88 -11.05
C PRO A 25 -5.07 -9.72 -10.17
N GLU A 26 -5.94 -9.23 -9.29
CA GLU A 26 -5.60 -8.17 -8.33
C GLU A 26 -4.27 -8.54 -7.69
N ALA A 27 -3.23 -7.72 -7.89
CA ALA A 27 -1.91 -7.99 -7.34
C ALA A 27 -2.03 -8.21 -5.83
N SER A 28 -1.30 -9.17 -5.30
CA SER A 28 -1.28 -9.41 -3.86
C SER A 28 -0.70 -8.19 -3.14
N PHE A 29 -1.03 -8.02 -1.86
CA PHE A 29 -0.49 -6.90 -1.09
C PHE A 29 1.04 -6.90 -1.05
N GLU A 30 1.66 -8.07 -1.04
CA GLU A 30 3.11 -8.25 -1.14
C GLU A 30 3.66 -7.78 -2.49
N GLU A 31 3.01 -8.16 -3.60
CA GLU A 31 3.41 -7.71 -4.94
C GLU A 31 3.30 -6.19 -5.09
N ILE A 32 2.27 -5.59 -4.46
CA ILE A 32 2.10 -4.15 -4.41
C ILE A 32 3.26 -3.49 -3.65
N MET A 33 3.59 -3.97 -2.44
CA MET A 33 4.72 -3.43 -1.67
C MET A 33 6.05 -3.58 -2.41
N ASP A 34 6.27 -4.72 -3.08
CA ASP A 34 7.46 -4.98 -3.90
C ASP A 34 7.56 -4.04 -5.13
N SER A 35 6.44 -3.47 -5.58
CA SER A 35 6.40 -2.53 -6.70
C SER A 35 6.75 -1.09 -6.31
N LEU A 36 6.72 -0.75 -5.02
CA LEU A 36 7.00 0.59 -4.52
C LEU A 36 8.49 0.74 -4.21
N ASP A 37 9.09 1.82 -4.71
CA ASP A 37 10.44 2.20 -4.33
C ASP A 37 10.50 2.49 -2.83
N THR A 38 11.43 1.86 -2.13
CA THR A 38 11.70 2.11 -0.71
C THR A 38 13.17 2.43 -0.49
N VAL A 39 13.44 3.24 0.52
CA VAL A 39 14.79 3.57 0.97
C VAL A 39 14.98 3.10 2.40
N ASP A 40 16.22 2.82 2.78
CA ASP A 40 16.55 2.29 4.11
C ASP A 40 15.95 3.07 5.29
N GLU A 41 15.95 4.40 5.19
CA GLU A 41 15.39 5.27 6.24
C GLU A 41 13.89 5.50 6.10
N GLY A 42 13.29 5.11 4.97
CA GLY A 42 11.89 5.32 4.66
C GLY A 42 10.96 4.30 5.31
N PHE A 43 9.68 4.35 4.93
CA PHE A 43 8.65 3.41 5.38
C PHE A 43 7.44 3.46 4.44
N LEU A 44 6.52 2.51 4.58
CA LEU A 44 5.23 2.50 3.89
C LEU A 44 4.11 2.97 4.82
N HIS A 45 3.13 3.68 4.28
CA HIS A 45 1.97 4.18 5.02
C HIS A 45 0.71 3.94 4.22
N LEU A 46 -0.20 3.13 4.75
CA LEU A 46 -1.57 3.03 4.26
C LEU A 46 -2.39 4.08 4.99
N ALA A 47 -2.83 5.12 4.29
CA ALA A 47 -3.66 6.17 4.89
C ALA A 47 -5.15 5.86 4.75
N ASP A 48 -6.00 6.62 5.46
CA ASP A 48 -7.46 6.46 5.51
C ASP A 48 -8.16 6.59 4.14
N ASP A 49 -7.50 7.22 3.17
CA ASP A 49 -7.94 7.27 1.78
C ASP A 49 -7.72 5.97 1.00
N GLY A 50 -7.15 4.94 1.62
CA GLY A 50 -6.88 3.64 1.00
C GLY A 50 -5.67 3.64 0.07
N VAL A 51 -4.85 4.69 0.09
CA VAL A 51 -3.66 4.79 -0.73
C VAL A 51 -2.44 4.42 0.09
N LEU A 52 -1.71 3.42 -0.37
CA LEU A 52 -0.42 3.03 0.17
C LEU A 52 0.66 3.95 -0.41
N ARG A 53 1.41 4.63 0.44
CA ARG A 53 2.47 5.57 0.05
C ARG A 53 3.80 5.11 0.62
N SER A 54 4.85 5.21 -0.18
CA SER A 54 6.24 5.09 0.28
C SER A 54 6.78 6.47 0.60
N TYR A 55 7.36 6.63 1.79
CA TYR A 55 7.93 7.89 2.26
C TYR A 55 9.45 7.82 2.40
N ASP A 56 10.10 8.97 2.26
CA ASP A 56 11.48 9.17 2.66
C ASP A 56 11.68 9.09 4.19
N GLY A 57 12.92 9.17 4.65
CA GLY A 57 13.25 9.05 6.07
C GLY A 57 12.77 10.22 6.93
N ASP A 58 12.58 11.39 6.33
CA ASP A 58 12.08 12.59 7.01
C ASP A 58 10.54 12.64 7.04
N GLN A 59 9.86 11.66 6.43
CA GLN A 59 8.40 11.57 6.32
C GLN A 59 7.76 12.75 5.58
N THR A 60 8.52 13.42 4.72
CA THR A 60 8.09 14.64 4.02
C THR A 60 7.79 14.42 2.55
N THR A 61 8.47 13.46 1.93
CA THR A 61 8.38 13.21 0.48
C THR A 61 7.78 11.85 0.22
N VAL A 62 6.73 11.80 -0.59
CA VAL A 62 6.21 10.56 -1.16
C VAL A 62 7.13 10.15 -2.32
N LEU A 63 7.69 8.95 -2.25
CA LEU A 63 8.59 8.38 -3.27
C LEU A 63 7.83 7.55 -4.30
N GLY A 64 6.66 7.02 -3.92
CA GLY A 64 5.76 6.27 -4.79
C GLY A 64 4.45 5.97 -4.05
N TYR A 65 3.42 5.58 -4.80
CA TYR A 65 2.12 5.27 -4.22
C TYR A 65 1.36 4.21 -5.02
N MET A 66 0.37 3.60 -4.37
CA MET A 66 -0.62 2.76 -5.02
C MET A 66 -1.99 2.96 -4.35
N ALA A 67 -3.01 3.27 -5.16
CA ALA A 67 -4.39 3.23 -4.73
C ALA A 67 -4.84 1.77 -4.64
N LEU A 68 -5.27 1.33 -3.45
CA LEU A 68 -5.66 -0.05 -3.21
C LEU A 68 -7.16 -0.23 -3.39
N THR A 69 -7.58 -1.39 -3.89
CA THR A 69 -8.99 -1.76 -3.86
C THR A 69 -9.41 -2.12 -2.44
N ALA A 70 -10.73 -2.13 -2.19
CA ALA A 70 -11.27 -2.61 -0.91
C ALA A 70 -10.79 -4.03 -0.57
N ALA A 71 -10.63 -4.92 -1.56
CA ALA A 71 -10.14 -6.28 -1.34
C ALA A 71 -8.66 -6.29 -0.89
N GLN A 72 -7.83 -5.46 -1.52
CA GLN A 72 -6.41 -5.33 -1.16
C GLN A 72 -6.24 -4.73 0.24
N ILE A 73 -7.02 -3.70 0.60
CA ILE A 73 -7.02 -3.12 1.94
C ILE A 73 -7.39 -4.20 2.97
N GLN A 74 -8.46 -4.95 2.75
CA GLN A 74 -8.90 -6.02 3.64
C GLN A 74 -7.88 -7.16 3.75
N SER A 75 -7.12 -7.46 2.69
CA SER A 75 -6.05 -8.46 2.75
C SER A 75 -4.92 -8.06 3.71
N PHE A 76 -4.69 -6.75 3.88
CA PHE A 76 -3.69 -6.22 4.80
C PHE A 76 -4.23 -6.07 6.23
N VAL A 77 -5.39 -5.43 6.40
CA VAL A 77 -5.93 -5.10 7.74
C VAL A 77 -6.75 -6.24 8.36
N GLY A 78 -7.21 -7.22 7.56
CA GLY A 78 -8.14 -8.27 8.00
C GLY A 78 -7.56 -9.26 9.01
N GLY A 79 -6.23 -9.29 9.18
CA GLY A 79 -5.57 -10.07 10.23
C GLY A 79 -5.62 -9.42 11.61
N ALA A 80 -5.94 -8.12 11.70
CA ALA A 80 -5.99 -7.39 12.95
C ALA A 80 -7.19 -7.82 13.80
N GLN A 81 -6.99 -7.87 15.13
CA GLN A 81 -8.02 -8.31 16.08
C GLN A 81 -8.17 -7.33 17.23
N GLY A 82 -9.27 -7.45 17.98
CA GLY A 82 -9.53 -6.58 19.14
C GLY A 82 -9.79 -5.12 18.73
N ALA A 83 -9.27 -4.18 19.52
CA ALA A 83 -9.46 -2.75 19.26
C ALA A 83 -8.86 -2.30 17.92
N GLU A 84 -7.75 -2.91 17.50
CA GLU A 84 -7.12 -2.61 16.20
C GLU A 84 -8.02 -2.99 15.03
N GLY A 85 -8.53 -4.22 15.03
CA GLY A 85 -9.42 -4.70 13.99
C GLY A 85 -10.73 -3.91 13.93
N ALA A 86 -11.28 -3.53 15.10
CA ALA A 86 -12.47 -2.68 15.15
C ALA A 86 -12.21 -1.29 14.57
N HIS A 87 -11.05 -0.70 14.88
CA HIS A 87 -10.63 0.59 14.33
C HIS A 87 -10.43 0.54 12.82
N TYR A 88 -9.69 -0.45 12.31
CA TYR A 88 -9.52 -0.62 10.86
C TYR A 88 -10.84 -0.92 10.13
N ALA A 89 -11.75 -1.67 10.77
CA ALA A 89 -13.08 -1.89 10.22
C ALA A 89 -13.91 -0.60 10.15
N GLU A 90 -13.67 0.39 11.02
CA GLU A 90 -14.31 1.71 10.97
C GLU A 90 -13.67 2.59 9.90
N VAL A 91 -12.35 2.76 9.95
CA VAL A 91 -11.57 3.64 9.06
C VAL A 91 -11.71 3.23 7.59
N TYR A 92 -11.59 1.94 7.29
CA TYR A 92 -11.55 1.45 5.91
C TYR A 92 -12.91 0.98 5.37
N ASN A 93 -14.01 1.21 6.10
CA ASN A 93 -15.32 0.77 5.66
C ASN A 93 -15.77 1.50 4.38
N GLY A 94 -15.84 0.77 3.27
CA GLY A 94 -16.28 1.33 1.99
C GLY A 94 -15.26 2.26 1.33
N VAL A 95 -14.00 2.27 1.81
CA VAL A 95 -12.89 2.98 1.18
C VAL A 95 -12.44 2.20 -0.07
N ASP A 96 -12.50 2.87 -1.22
CA ASP A 96 -11.96 2.36 -2.48
C ASP A 96 -11.51 3.55 -3.34
N PRO A 97 -10.23 3.98 -3.24
CA PRO A 97 -9.69 5.09 -4.03
C PRO A 97 -9.62 4.81 -5.53
N THR A 98 -9.85 3.56 -5.98
CA THR A 98 -9.85 3.23 -7.41
C THR A 98 -11.15 3.63 -8.11
N VAL A 99 -12.18 4.01 -7.33
CA VAL A 99 -13.49 4.44 -7.83
C VAL A 99 -13.84 5.84 -7.31
N GLY A 100 -14.15 6.79 -8.20
CA GLY A 100 -14.66 8.13 -7.83
C GLY A 100 -13.63 9.27 -7.84
N GLU A 101 -13.92 10.37 -7.11
CA GLU A 101 -13.15 11.64 -7.09
C GLU A 101 -11.79 11.53 -6.39
N LEU A 102 -11.50 10.41 -5.71
CA LEU A 102 -10.20 10.12 -5.09
C LEU A 102 -9.10 9.80 -6.12
N ALA A 103 -9.42 9.79 -7.41
CA ALA A 103 -8.46 9.63 -8.51
C ALA A 103 -7.68 10.92 -8.83
N ASN A 104 -7.54 11.86 -7.89
CA ASN A 104 -6.69 13.04 -8.08
C ASN A 104 -5.22 12.66 -7.86
N GLU A 105 -4.47 12.53 -8.95
CA GLU A 105 -3.04 12.23 -8.94
C GLU A 105 -2.22 13.20 -8.06
N GLU A 106 -2.65 14.46 -7.92
CA GLU A 106 -1.97 15.43 -7.06
C GLU A 106 -2.04 15.03 -5.58
N GLU A 107 -3.18 14.52 -5.11
CA GLU A 107 -3.38 14.10 -3.71
C GLU A 107 -2.64 12.79 -3.39
N MET A 108 -2.28 12.02 -4.42
CA MET A 108 -1.46 10.82 -4.26
C MET A 108 -0.03 11.19 -3.83
N TRP A 109 0.56 12.19 -4.50
CA TRP A 109 1.89 12.71 -4.20
C TRP A 109 1.90 13.71 -3.03
N ASN A 110 0.82 14.47 -2.85
CA ASN A 110 0.69 15.53 -1.86
C ASN A 110 -0.54 15.30 -0.99
N PRO A 111 -0.52 14.29 -0.10
CA PRO A 111 -1.67 13.97 0.72
C PRO A 111 -2.10 15.15 1.58
N SER A 112 -3.40 15.22 1.81
CA SER A 112 -4.02 16.13 2.78
C SER A 112 -3.46 15.88 4.20
N PRO A 113 -3.52 16.85 5.11
CA PRO A 113 -2.96 16.69 6.45
C PRO A 113 -3.45 15.45 7.21
N GLN A 114 -4.69 15.03 6.99
CA GLN A 114 -5.26 13.82 7.61
C GLN A 114 -4.71 12.50 7.02
N ASN A 115 -4.23 12.51 5.78
CA ASN A 115 -3.67 11.31 5.11
C ASN A 115 -2.14 11.28 5.15
N ARG A 116 -1.52 12.18 5.92
CA ARG A 116 -0.08 12.17 6.17
C ARG A 116 0.23 11.30 7.38
N PRO A 117 1.42 10.68 7.43
CA PRO A 117 1.89 10.05 8.64
C PRO A 117 1.96 11.07 9.79
N PRO A 118 1.69 10.66 11.04
CA PRO A 118 1.96 11.47 12.23
C PRO A 118 3.40 11.99 12.22
N LYS A 119 3.60 13.25 12.60
CA LYS A 119 4.96 13.82 12.67
C LYS A 119 5.80 13.07 13.69
N GLU A 120 7.10 13.02 13.48
CA GLU A 120 8.04 12.44 14.45
C GLU A 120 7.87 13.12 15.83
N GLY A 121 7.54 12.32 16.85
CA GLY A 121 7.26 12.81 18.21
C GLY A 121 5.79 13.12 18.51
N GLU A 122 4.92 13.19 17.50
CA GLU A 122 3.48 13.02 17.67
C GLU A 122 3.22 11.51 17.73
N GLU A 123 2.63 11.02 18.83
CA GLU A 123 2.42 9.59 19.01
C GLU A 123 1.54 9.05 17.87
N TRP A 124 2.11 8.15 17.06
CA TRP A 124 1.33 7.08 16.44
C TRP A 124 0.57 6.42 17.57
N ASN A 125 -0.74 6.63 17.64
CA ASN A 125 -1.54 6.43 18.84
C ASN A 125 -1.13 5.14 19.56
N ALA A 126 -0.52 5.27 20.74
CA ALA A 126 -0.15 4.15 21.61
C ALA A 126 -1.37 3.39 22.17
N GLY A 127 -2.58 3.81 21.77
CA GLY A 127 -3.88 3.40 22.28
C GLY A 127 -4.44 2.12 21.69
N VAL A 128 -3.76 1.47 20.74
CA VAL A 128 -4.12 0.11 20.34
C VAL A 128 -3.25 -0.87 21.12
N PRO A 129 -3.73 -1.40 22.27
CA PRO A 129 -3.02 -2.49 22.91
C PRO A 129 -2.96 -3.65 21.92
N MET A 130 -1.75 -4.12 21.59
CA MET A 130 -1.59 -5.40 20.90
C MET A 130 -2.45 -6.41 21.65
N SER A 131 -3.44 -6.99 20.97
CA SER A 131 -4.27 -8.02 21.56
C SER A 131 -3.34 -9.11 22.10
N ALA A 132 -3.30 -9.25 23.43
CA ALA A 132 -2.69 -10.40 24.08
C ALA A 132 -3.61 -11.60 23.86
N ASN A 133 -3.71 -12.05 22.61
CA ASN A 133 -4.54 -13.20 22.27
C ASN A 133 -3.98 -14.45 22.96
N LYS A 134 -4.91 -15.26 23.50
CA LYS A 134 -4.58 -16.55 24.08
C LYS A 134 -4.18 -17.48 22.94
N ARG A 135 -2.87 -17.75 22.84
CA ARG A 135 -2.26 -18.58 21.79
C ARG A 135 -2.89 -19.96 21.75
N THR A 136 -3.21 -20.46 20.57
CA THR A 136 -3.62 -21.85 20.32
C THR A 136 -2.41 -22.69 19.89
N GLU A 137 -2.52 -24.01 19.87
CA GLU A 137 -1.41 -24.89 19.44
C GLU A 137 -1.06 -24.70 17.95
N ASP A 138 -2.03 -24.29 17.12
CA ASP A 138 -1.83 -23.99 15.70
C ASP A 138 -0.96 -22.73 15.47
N ASP A 139 -0.90 -21.81 16.45
CA ASP A 139 -0.06 -20.61 16.39
C ASP A 139 1.45 -20.93 16.43
N ILE A 140 1.84 -22.14 16.84
CA ILE A 140 3.24 -22.55 16.96
C ILE A 140 3.94 -22.54 15.60
N PHE A 141 3.22 -22.88 14.53
CA PHE A 141 3.76 -22.86 13.16
C PHE A 141 3.64 -21.48 12.50
N ALA A 142 2.77 -20.60 12.99
CA ALA A 142 2.67 -19.19 12.58
C ALA A 142 3.74 -18.29 13.23
N ARG A 143 4.51 -18.80 14.21
CA ARG A 143 5.54 -18.04 14.96
C ARG A 143 6.51 -17.22 14.11
N PRO A 144 7.05 -17.70 12.97
CA PRO A 144 8.00 -16.93 12.17
C PRO A 144 7.36 -15.76 11.40
N LEU A 145 6.06 -15.83 11.12
CA LEU A 145 5.29 -14.79 10.44
C LEU A 145 4.78 -13.74 11.45
N MET A 146 4.31 -14.20 12.61
CA MET A 146 3.88 -13.31 13.70
C MET A 146 5.03 -12.48 14.29
N TRP A 147 6.27 -12.99 14.24
CA TRP A 147 7.43 -12.26 14.79
C TRP A 147 7.53 -10.84 14.21
N CYS A 148 7.41 -10.69 12.90
CA CYS A 148 7.55 -9.39 12.26
C CYS A 148 6.44 -8.42 12.65
N GLY A 149 5.17 -8.85 12.62
CA GLY A 149 4.05 -8.01 13.07
C GLY A 149 4.14 -7.59 14.54
N THR A 150 4.95 -8.26 15.36
CA THR A 150 5.22 -7.81 16.74
C THR A 150 6.38 -6.83 16.90
N GLN A 151 7.22 -6.67 15.87
CA GLN A 151 8.35 -5.74 15.91
C GLN A 151 7.91 -4.35 15.47
N ARG A 152 8.04 -3.38 16.37
CA ARG A 152 7.88 -1.96 15.99
C ARG A 152 9.08 -1.51 15.16
N CYS A 153 8.83 -0.61 14.22
CA CYS A 153 9.88 -0.08 13.37
C CYS A 153 9.79 1.44 13.26
N GLN A 154 10.94 2.07 13.03
CA GLN A 154 11.00 3.48 12.63
C GLN A 154 11.14 3.62 11.13
N ASN A 155 11.88 2.70 10.51
CA ASN A 155 12.23 2.71 9.10
C ASN A 155 12.45 1.29 8.54
N GLN A 156 12.59 1.17 7.22
CA GLN A 156 12.83 -0.10 6.52
C GLN A 156 14.02 -0.85 7.09
N ARG A 157 15.13 -0.14 7.32
CA ARG A 157 16.38 -0.72 7.81
C ARG A 157 16.15 -1.47 9.12
N SER A 158 15.38 -0.92 10.05
CA SER A 158 15.05 -1.58 11.33
C SER A 158 14.43 -2.96 11.14
N CYS A 159 13.58 -3.13 10.12
CA CYS A 159 12.95 -4.40 9.81
C CYS A 159 13.89 -5.38 9.12
N LEU A 160 14.75 -4.89 8.23
CA LEU A 160 15.79 -5.72 7.60
C LEU A 160 16.74 -6.32 8.64
N TRP A 161 17.11 -5.56 9.68
CA TRP A 161 17.97 -6.06 10.77
C TRP A 161 17.39 -7.25 11.55
N VAL A 162 16.06 -7.35 11.65
CA VAL A 162 15.37 -8.43 12.37
C VAL A 162 14.87 -9.55 11.44
N GLY A 163 15.28 -9.52 10.17
CA GLY A 163 14.90 -10.52 9.16
C GLY A 163 13.48 -10.36 8.62
N CYS A 164 12.89 -9.18 8.79
CA CYS A 164 11.64 -8.77 8.16
C CYS A 164 11.94 -7.94 6.90
N HIS A 165 10.91 -7.50 6.17
CA HIS A 165 11.09 -6.85 4.87
C HIS A 165 10.68 -5.39 4.87
N TYR A 166 9.47 -5.09 5.36
CA TYR A 166 8.91 -3.75 5.28
C TYR A 166 8.63 -3.16 6.65
N CYS A 167 8.85 -1.87 6.82
CA CYS A 167 8.29 -1.08 7.89
C CYS A 167 7.03 -0.40 7.37
N ILE A 168 5.88 -0.72 7.95
CA ILE A 168 4.59 -0.23 7.49
C ILE A 168 3.72 0.26 8.65
N GLY A 169 3.05 1.40 8.47
CA GLY A 169 1.99 1.89 9.34
C GLY A 169 0.66 1.97 8.58
N ALA A 170 -0.45 1.79 9.30
CA ALA A 170 -1.80 1.95 8.75
C ALA A 170 -2.53 3.02 9.56
N ASP A 171 -3.17 3.99 8.90
CA ASP A 171 -3.75 5.18 9.54
C ASP A 171 -2.70 5.83 10.49
N MET A 172 -3.06 6.13 11.74
CA MET A 172 -2.21 6.63 12.81
C MET A 172 -1.76 5.50 13.76
N ALA A 173 -1.86 4.24 13.35
CA ALA A 173 -1.44 3.09 14.14
C ALA A 173 0.07 2.82 14.05
N ILE A 174 0.65 2.33 15.15
CA ILE A 174 2.09 2.10 15.30
C ILE A 174 2.68 1.35 14.09
N LYS A 175 3.77 1.90 13.52
CA LYS A 175 4.54 1.24 12.46
C LYS A 175 5.13 -0.09 12.93
N GLN A 176 4.90 -1.14 12.16
CA GLN A 176 5.32 -2.50 12.44
C GLN A 176 6.10 -3.10 11.28
N CYS A 177 6.93 -4.09 11.60
CA CYS A 177 7.58 -4.86 10.56
C CYS A 177 6.63 -5.83 9.91
N TYR A 178 6.77 -5.98 8.60
CA TYR A 178 6.03 -6.90 7.78
C TYR A 178 6.99 -7.90 7.14
N ARG A 179 6.55 -9.15 7.05
CA ARG A 179 7.28 -10.23 6.38
C ARG A 179 6.46 -10.76 5.23
N ARG A 180 7.11 -10.80 4.06
CA ARG A 180 6.64 -11.52 2.89
C ARG A 180 6.59 -13.02 3.19
N ASN A 181 5.50 -13.67 2.77
CA ASN A 181 5.34 -15.12 2.85
C ASN A 181 6.25 -15.85 1.86
#